data_AF-A0A6I6DI12-F1
#
_entry.id   AF-A0A6I6DI12-F1
#
_cell.length_a   1.000
_cell.length_b   1.000
_cell.length_c   1.000
_cell.angle_alpha   90.00
_cell.angle_beta   90.00
_cell.angle_gamma   90.00
#
_symmetry.space_group_name_H-M   'P 1'
#
loop_
_entity.id
_entity.type
_entity.pdbx_description
1 polymer ?
#
loop_
_entity_poly.entity_id
_entity_poly.type
_entity_poly.pdbx_seq_one_letter_code
_entity_poly.pdbx_strand_id
1 'polypeptide(L)' 'MFTAGKLSFEEEKVAKRVETYFKSKEMTLHEKLFNAMLIAQHDLEAHNFANEDERMKIIHFKKVVDSLLKKIHV' A
#
# COMPACT_ATOMS: atom_id res chain seq x y z
N MET A 1 -20.36 -4.37 11.37
CA MET A 1 -20.45 -5.16 10.12
C MET A 1 -19.73 -4.38 9.04
N PHE A 2 -18.48 -4.70 8.74
CA PHE A 2 -17.80 -4.14 7.57
C PHE A 2 -18.05 -5.09 6.40
N THR A 3 -18.71 -4.58 5.37
CA THR A 3 -18.85 -5.28 4.10
C THR A 3 -17.45 -5.48 3.54
N ALA A 4 -17.08 -6.73 3.27
CA ALA A 4 -15.93 -7.07 2.45
C ALA A 4 -16.16 -6.48 1.06
N GLY A 5 -15.86 -5.20 0.90
CA GLY A 5 -16.01 -4.46 -0.34
C GLY A 5 -15.04 -5.06 -1.34
N LYS A 6 -15.57 -5.61 -2.42
CA LYS A 6 -14.79 -6.10 -3.56
C LYS A 6 -13.70 -5.08 -3.88
N LEU A 7 -12.45 -5.56 -3.93
CA LEU A 7 -11.32 -4.71 -4.28
C LEU A 7 -11.51 -4.15 -5.69
N SER A 8 -11.08 -2.91 -5.90
CA SER A 8 -10.95 -2.35 -7.23
C SER A 8 -9.82 -3.07 -7.98
N PHE A 9 -9.83 -2.99 -9.31
CA PHE A 9 -8.75 -3.53 -10.14
C PHE A 9 -7.36 -2.97 -9.73
N GLU A 10 -7.32 -1.69 -9.36
CA GLU A 10 -6.10 -1.05 -8.91
C GLU A 10 -5.65 -1.56 -7.53
N GLU A 11 -6.59 -1.71 -6.59
CA GLU A 11 -6.32 -2.28 -5.27
C GLU A 11 -5.78 -3.70 -5.38
N GLU A 12 -6.36 -4.55 -6.23
CA GLU A 12 -5.85 -5.90 -6.48
C GLU A 12 -4.42 -5.87 -7.06
N LYS A 13 -4.15 -4.96 -7.99
CA LYS A 13 -2.82 -4.82 -8.60
C LYS A 13 -1.79 -4.37 -7.57
N VAL A 14 -2.14 -3.41 -6.71
CA VAL A 14 -1.27 -2.93 -5.63
C VAL A 14 -1.05 -4.02 -4.58
N ALA A 15 -2.09 -4.73 -4.16
CA ALA A 15 -1.96 -5.83 -3.22
C ALA A 15 -1.00 -6.91 -3.74
N LYS A 16 -1.14 -7.33 -5.01
CA LYS A 16 -0.22 -8.29 -5.65
C LYS A 16 1.22 -7.77 -5.71
N ARG A 17 1.42 -6.48 -6.01
CA ARG A 17 2.74 -5.85 -6.03
C ARG A 17 3.39 -5.86 -4.64
N VAL A 18 2.63 -5.49 -3.61
CA VAL A 18 3.09 -5.50 -2.21
C VAL A 18 3.43 -6.92 -1.77
N GLU A 19 2.57 -7.89 -2.08
CA GLU A 19 2.79 -9.31 -1.79
C GLU A 19 4.08 -9.85 -2.43
N THR A 20 4.38 -9.40 -3.65
CA THR A 20 5.61 -9.79 -4.39
C THR A 20 6.86 -9.09 -3.84
N TYR A 21 6.74 -7.85 -3.40
CA TYR A 21 7.85 -7.07 -2.85
C TYR A 21 8.34 -7.65 -1.52
N PHE A 22 7.40 -7.90 -0.59
CA PHE A 22 7.71 -8.56 0.68
C PHE A 22 7.73 -10.07 0.49
N LYS A 23 8.89 -10.61 0.10
CA LYS A 23 9.12 -12.05 -0.13
C LYS A 23 8.94 -12.94 1.10
N SER A 24 8.77 -12.36 2.29
CA SER A 24 8.53 -13.12 3.52
C SER A 24 7.18 -13.82 3.46
N LYS A 25 7.17 -15.13 3.71
CA LYS A 25 5.94 -15.93 3.86
C LYS A 25 5.36 -15.84 5.27
N GLU A 26 6.13 -15.35 6.23
CA GLU A 26 5.72 -15.23 7.63
C GLU A 26 4.87 -13.98 7.88
N MET A 27 4.96 -12.98 6.98
CA MET A 27 4.14 -11.79 7.05
C MET A 27 2.79 -12.01 6.35
N THR A 28 1.71 -11.65 7.02
CA THR A 28 0.37 -11.54 6.44
C THR A 28 0.31 -10.40 5.42
N LEU A 29 -0.64 -10.46 4.49
CA LEU A 29 -0.88 -9.36 3.54
C LEU A 29 -1.15 -8.03 4.27
N HIS A 30 -1.87 -8.08 5.40
CA HIS A 30 -2.13 -6.89 6.21
C HIS A 30 -0.82 -6.27 6.73
N GLU A 31 0.09 -7.05 7.31
CA GLU A 31 1.38 -6.56 7.77
C GLU A 31 2.23 -6.02 6.62
N LYS A 32 2.22 -6.68 5.46
CA LYS A 32 2.93 -6.19 4.27
C LYS A 32 2.39 -4.85 3.79
N LEU A 33 1.07 -4.68 3.75
CA LEU A 33 0.42 -3.42 3.41
C LEU A 33 0.73 -2.33 4.43
N PHE A 34 0.72 -2.67 5.72
CA PHE A 34 1.06 -1.73 6.78
C PHE A 34 2.52 -1.26 6.66
N ASN A 35 3.46 -2.16 6.40
CA ASN A 35 4.85 -1.79 6.15
C ASN A 35 5.02 -0.96 4.86
N ALA A 36 4.31 -1.31 3.77
CA ALA A 36 4.31 -0.51 2.55
C ALA A 36 3.81 0.93 2.79
N MET A 37 2.80 1.10 3.64
CA MET A 37 2.28 2.40 4.06
C MET A 37 3.34 3.22 4.78
N LEU A 38 4.06 2.61 5.74
CA LEU A 38 5.11 3.28 6.51
C LEU A 38 6.27 3.72 5.61
N ILE A 39 6.71 2.86 4.68
CA ILE A 39 7.75 3.20 3.70
C ILE A 39 7.31 4.41 2.86
N ALA A 40 6.09 4.38 2.30
CA ALA A 40 5.59 5.47 1.49
C ALA A 40 5.45 6.78 2.28
N GLN A 41 5.04 6.72 3.54
CA GLN A 41 4.98 7.89 4.41
C GLN A 41 6.38 8.45 4.68
N HIS A 42 7.33 7.58 5.04
CA HIS A 42 8.71 7.96 5.28
C HIS A 42 9.34 8.62 4.06
N ASP A 43 9.13 8.07 2.86
CA ASP A 43 9.69 8.64 1.63
C ASP A 43 9.16 10.05 1.34
N LEU A 44 7.89 10.32 1.68
CA LEU A 44 7.33 11.67 1.56
C LEU A 44 7.90 12.64 2.60
N GLU A 45 8.06 12.20 3.84
CA GLU A 45 8.58 13.05 4.93
C GLU A 45 10.07 13.36 4.76
N ALA A 46 10.85 12.35 4.40
CA ALA A 46 12.29 12.45 4.17
C ALA A 46 12.65 13.10 2.82
N HIS A 47 11.66 13.44 1.99
CA HIS A 47 11.86 13.94 0.63
C HIS A 47 12.67 12.96 -0.26
N ASN A 48 12.44 11.66 -0.09
CA ASN A 48 13.02 10.59 -0.92
C ASN A 48 12.26 10.45 -2.25
N PHE A 49 12.29 11.49 -3.07
CA PHE A 49 11.76 11.49 -4.43
C PHE A 49 12.60 12.44 -5.29
N ALA A 50 12.83 12.06 -6.55
CA ALA A 50 13.67 12.84 -7.46
C ALA A 50 12.92 14.04 -8.07
N ASN A 51 11.59 13.97 -8.17
CA ASN A 51 10.76 15.02 -8.76
C ASN A 51 9.30 14.92 -8.30
N GLU A 52 8.50 15.91 -8.71
CA GLU A 52 7.09 16.00 -8.33
C GLU A 52 6.24 14.84 -8.88
N ASP A 53 6.57 14.32 -10.08
CA ASP A 53 5.84 13.17 -10.64
C ASP A 53 6.02 11.92 -9.79
N GLU A 54 7.22 11.69 -9.27
CA GLU A 54 7.51 10.60 -8.33
C GLU A 54 6.80 10.81 -6.99
N ARG A 55 6.84 12.03 -6.45
CA ARG A 55 6.09 12.40 -5.24
C ARG A 55 4.60 12.10 -5.39
N MET A 56 4.00 12.48 -6.52
CA MET A 56 2.59 12.22 -6.80
C MET A 56 2.28 10.73 -6.92
N LYS A 57 3.18 9.92 -7.49
CA LYS A 57 3.05 8.45 -7.52
C LYS A 57 3.10 7.85 -6.12
N ILE A 58 3.97 8.33 -5.24
CA ILE A 58 4.06 7.85 -3.85
C ILE A 58 2.78 8.22 -3.09
N ILE A 59 2.29 9.46 -3.21
CA ILE A 59 1.01 9.89 -2.61
C ILE A 59 -0.14 9.02 -3.10
N HIS A 60 -0.21 8.75 -4.41
CA HIS A 60 -1.25 7.92 -4.98
C HIS A 60 -1.18 6.48 -4.47
N PHE A 61 0.01 5.87 -4.50
CA PHE A 61 0.24 4.53 -3.96
C PHE A 61 -0.19 4.46 -2.49
N LYS A 62 0.22 5.43 -1.68
CA LYS A 62 -0.17 5.54 -0.27
C LYS A 62 -1.69 5.54 -0.10
N LYS A 63 -2.44 6.31 -0.91
CA LYS A 63 -3.92 6.33 -0.86
C LYS A 63 -4.54 4.97 -1.18
N VAL A 64 -4.01 4.25 -2.16
CA VAL A 64 -4.51 2.92 -2.51
C VAL A 64 -4.25 1.91 -1.38
N VAL A 65 -3.06 1.94 -0.79
CA VAL A 65 -2.72 1.08 0.36
C VAL A 65 -3.59 1.39 1.58
N ASP A 66 -3.94 2.66 1.82
CA ASP A 66 -4.83 3.07 2.93
C ASP A 66 -6.24 2.50 2.73
N SER A 67 -6.74 2.57 1.50
CA SER A 67 -8.01 1.95 1.13
C SER A 67 -7.97 0.43 1.31
N LEU A 68 -6.87 -0.24 0.92
CA LEU A 68 -6.67 -1.67 1.14
C LEU A 68 -6.69 -2.04 2.62
N LEU A 69 -5.96 -1.31 3.47
CA LEU A 69 -5.90 -1.57 4.92
C LEU A 69 -7.28 -1.44 5.58
N LYS A 70 -8.10 -0.49 5.13
CA LYS A 70 -9.49 -0.32 5.62
C LYS A 70 -10.42 -1.45 5.20
N LYS A 71 -10.14 -2.14 4.09
CA LYS A 71 -10.97 -3.22 3.54
C LYS A 71 -10.53 -4.61 3.96
N ILE A 72 -9.24 -4.80 4.22
CA ILE A 72 -8.62 -6.09 4.55
C ILE A 72 -8.60 -6.33 6.08
N HIS A 73 -9.17 -5.42 6.88
CA HIS A 73 -9.42 -5.65 8.30
C HIS A 73 -10.42 -6.80 8.48
N VAL A 74 -9.89 -7.99 8.77
CA VAL A 74 -10.60 -9.20 9.22
C VAL A 74 -10.28 -9.40 10.69
#